data_AF-A0A7K7JD10-F1
#
_entry.id   AF-A0A7K7JD10-F1
#
_cell.length_a   1.000
_cell.length_b   1.000
_cell.length_c   1.000
_cell.angle_alpha   90.00
_cell.angle_beta   90.00
_cell.angle_gamma   90.00
#
_symmetry.space_group_name_H-M   'P 1'
#
loop_
_entity.id
_entity.type
_entity.pdbx_description
1 polymer ?
#
loop_
_entity_poly.entity_id
_entity_poly.type
_entity_poly.pdbx_seq_one_letter_code
_entity_poly.pdbx_strand_id
1 'polypeptide(L)'
;GSSLQCYNCTSQLSNSKCQTTETCRANDVCKTDVIRVVGLFSIITKGCDSSCDPSYQDFSVGNRNISCCSSNLCNTNAAGSVRSSYGLAGGIAAGVLWTVLHNK
;
A
#
# COMPACT_ATOMS: atom_id res chain seq x y z
N GLY A 1 -16.08 19.37 -2.24
CA GLY A 1 -15.66 18.05 -1.73
C GLY A 1 -14.33 17.70 -2.36
N SER A 2 -13.37 17.24 -1.58
CA SER A 2 -12.05 16.87 -2.11
C SER A 2 -12.16 15.67 -3.04
N SER A 3 -11.54 15.75 -4.22
CA SER A 3 -11.42 14.60 -5.12
C SER A 3 -10.23 13.75 -4.73
N LEU A 4 -10.38 12.42 -4.75
CA LEU A 4 -9.31 11.47 -4.44
C LEU A 4 -8.24 11.54 -5.55
N GLN A 5 -6.97 11.66 -5.17
CA GLN A 5 -5.83 11.53 -6.08
C GLN A 5 -5.14 10.19 -5.89
N CYS A 6 -4.78 9.53 -6.97
CA CYS A 6 -4.06 8.24 -6.97
C CYS A 6 -2.88 8.28 -7.94
N TYR A 7 -1.91 7.38 -7.75
CA TYR A 7 -0.95 7.08 -8.81
C TYR A 7 -1.62 6.26 -9.92
N ASN A 8 -1.25 6.55 -11.16
CA ASN A 8 -1.69 5.89 -12.37
C ASN A 8 -0.47 5.43 -13.17
N CYS A 9 -0.47 4.17 -13.58
CA CYS A 9 0.43 3.71 -14.63
C CYS A 9 -0.08 2.38 -15.18
N THR A 10 0.34 2.07 -16.41
CA THR A 10 0.06 0.79 -17.05
C THR A 10 1.37 0.07 -17.32
N SER A 11 1.45 -1.19 -16.90
CA SER A 11 2.53 -2.12 -17.25
C SER A 11 3.95 -1.63 -16.96
N GLN A 12 4.17 -1.06 -15.77
CA GLN A 12 5.49 -0.58 -15.35
C GLN A 12 6.30 -1.64 -14.61
N LEU A 13 7.61 -1.68 -14.86
CA LEU A 13 8.52 -2.63 -14.21
C LEU A 13 8.98 -2.19 -12.81
N SER A 14 8.77 -0.92 -12.44
CA SER A 14 9.18 -0.38 -11.15
C SER A 14 8.23 0.69 -10.65
N ASN A 15 8.11 0.84 -9.31
CA ASN A 15 7.33 1.92 -8.71
C ASN A 15 7.87 3.31 -9.07
N SER A 16 9.17 3.45 -9.27
CA SER A 16 9.79 4.73 -9.68
C SER A 16 9.26 5.24 -11.02
N LYS A 17 8.87 4.33 -11.92
CA LYS A 17 8.26 4.66 -13.21
C LYS A 17 6.74 4.81 -13.15
N CYS A 18 6.15 4.58 -11.97
CA CYS A 18 4.72 4.60 -11.73
C CYS A 18 4.34 5.70 -10.74
N GLN A 19 4.71 6.94 -11.07
CA GLN A 19 4.51 8.13 -10.23
C GLN A 19 3.58 9.18 -10.85
N THR A 20 3.00 8.90 -12.02
CA THR A 20 2.00 9.78 -12.62
C THR A 20 0.78 9.84 -11.71
N THR A 21 0.30 11.03 -11.39
CA THR A 21 -0.87 11.23 -10.55
C THR A 21 -2.11 11.45 -11.41
N GLU A 22 -3.25 10.92 -10.97
CA GLU A 22 -4.55 11.19 -11.57
C GLU A 22 -5.59 11.56 -10.50
N THR A 23 -6.64 12.27 -10.93
CA THR A 23 -7.80 12.61 -10.10
C THR A 23 -8.92 11.62 -10.39
N CYS A 24 -9.37 10.89 -9.38
CA CYS A 24 -10.41 9.87 -9.51
C CYS A 24 -11.82 10.47 -9.58
N ARG A 25 -12.80 9.64 -9.99
CA ARG A 25 -14.22 10.00 -9.97
C ARG A 25 -14.80 9.79 -8.57
N ALA A 26 -16.05 10.22 -8.40
CA ALA A 26 -16.80 9.91 -7.18
C ALA A 26 -16.94 8.39 -7.01
N ASN A 27 -16.70 7.90 -5.79
CA ASN A 27 -16.74 6.48 -5.39
C ASN A 27 -15.60 5.60 -5.90
N ASP A 28 -14.67 6.13 -6.69
CA ASP A 28 -13.46 5.38 -7.05
C ASP A 28 -12.50 5.29 -5.86
N VAL A 29 -11.72 4.21 -5.82
CA VAL A 29 -10.61 4.04 -4.88
C VAL A 29 -9.30 3.81 -5.63
N CYS A 30 -8.16 4.04 -4.98
CA CYS A 30 -6.87 3.73 -5.60
C CYS A 30 -6.65 2.22 -5.64
N LYS A 31 -6.31 1.70 -6.81
CA LYS A 31 -5.97 0.32 -7.07
C LYS A 31 -4.47 0.18 -7.37
N THR A 32 -3.91 -0.94 -6.97
CA THR A 32 -2.60 -1.43 -7.43
C THR A 32 -2.73 -2.91 -7.74
N ASP A 33 -2.35 -3.29 -8.95
CA ASP A 33 -2.28 -4.66 -9.42
C ASP A 33 -0.82 -4.98 -9.75
N VAL A 34 -0.27 -5.99 -9.08
CA VAL A 34 1.10 -6.43 -9.26
C VAL A 34 1.10 -7.88 -9.69
N ILE A 35 1.61 -8.13 -10.89
CA ILE A 35 1.81 -9.48 -11.43
C ILE A 35 3.31 -9.75 -11.41
N ARG A 36 3.74 -10.78 -10.70
CA ARG A 36 5.13 -11.22 -10.62
C ARG A 36 5.25 -12.56 -11.33
N VAL A 37 6.19 -12.66 -12.25
CA VAL A 37 6.55 -13.92 -12.89
C VAL A 37 7.87 -14.38 -12.29
N VAL A 38 7.89 -15.61 -11.74
CA VAL A 38 9.07 -16.13 -11.03
C VAL A 38 10.28 -16.15 -11.97
N GLY A 39 11.38 -15.53 -11.52
CA GLY A 39 12.66 -15.51 -12.26
C GLY A 39 12.71 -14.59 -13.49
N LEU A 40 11.67 -13.80 -13.76
CA LEU A 40 11.57 -12.97 -14.98
C LEU A 40 11.40 -11.49 -14.67
N PHE A 41 10.18 -11.05 -14.37
CA PHE A 41 9.85 -9.64 -14.16
C PHE A 41 8.59 -9.48 -13.31
N SER A 42 8.42 -8.28 -12.75
CA SER A 42 7.16 -7.83 -12.14
C SER A 42 6.55 -6.70 -12.94
N ILE A 43 5.25 -6.81 -13.19
CA ILE A 43 4.45 -5.79 -13.86
C ILE A 43 3.56 -5.12 -12.82
N ILE A 44 3.59 -3.80 -12.79
CA ILE A 44 2.82 -2.95 -11.89
C ILE A 44 1.83 -2.12 -12.72
N THR A 45 0.57 -2.17 -12.34
CA THR A 45 -0.50 -1.31 -12.86
C THR A 45 -1.17 -0.62 -11.69
N LYS A 46 -1.40 0.70 -11.80
CA LYS A 46 -2.07 1.50 -10.77
C LYS A 46 -3.10 2.41 -11.41
N GLY A 47 -4.13 2.76 -10.65
CA GLY A 47 -5.09 3.78 -11.08
C GLY A 47 -6.31 3.84 -10.18
N CYS A 48 -7.35 4.52 -10.63
CA CYS A 48 -8.66 4.61 -9.98
C CYS A 48 -9.58 3.45 -10.43
N ASP A 49 -10.27 2.82 -9.48
CA ASP A 49 -11.24 1.75 -9.76
C ASP A 49 -12.36 1.78 -8.69
N SER A 50 -13.63 1.89 -9.11
CA SER A 50 -14.79 1.84 -8.21
C SER A 50 -15.18 0.43 -7.79
N SER A 51 -14.64 -0.58 -8.47
CA SER A 51 -14.90 -2.01 -8.25
C SER A 51 -13.66 -2.75 -7.73
N CYS A 52 -12.75 -2.02 -7.09
CA CYS A 52 -11.50 -2.59 -6.60
C CYS A 52 -11.77 -3.62 -5.48
N ASP A 53 -11.44 -4.88 -5.75
CA ASP A 53 -11.50 -5.99 -4.79
C ASP A 53 -10.07 -6.48 -4.46
N PRO A 54 -9.61 -6.38 -3.19
CA PRO A 54 -8.30 -6.86 -2.79
C PRO A 54 -8.22 -8.39 -2.92
N SER A 55 -7.21 -8.88 -3.66
CA SER A 55 -7.07 -10.31 -3.92
C SER A 55 -5.61 -10.69 -4.09
N TYR A 56 -5.26 -11.88 -3.61
CA TYR A 56 -3.95 -12.48 -3.81
C TYR A 56 -4.11 -13.85 -4.43
N GLN A 57 -3.38 -14.09 -5.52
CA GLN A 57 -3.38 -15.36 -6.23
C GLN A 57 -1.93 -15.80 -6.42
N ASP A 58 -1.65 -17.03 -6.02
CA ASP A 58 -0.35 -17.66 -6.23
C ASP A 58 -0.50 -18.76 -7.28
N PHE A 59 0.43 -18.79 -8.22
CA PHE A 59 0.49 -19.74 -9.32
C PHE A 59 1.89 -20.35 -9.34
N SER A 60 2.03 -21.58 -9.86
CA SER A 60 3.35 -22.24 -9.95
C SER A 60 4.41 -21.43 -10.71
N VAL A 61 3.99 -20.49 -11.57
CA VAL A 61 4.85 -19.67 -12.42
C VAL A 61 4.93 -18.20 -11.98
N GLY A 62 4.24 -17.80 -10.91
CA GLY A 62 4.11 -16.38 -10.56
C GLY A 62 3.04 -16.11 -9.51
N ASN A 63 2.86 -14.85 -9.14
CA ASN A 63 1.79 -14.46 -8.24
C ASN A 63 1.19 -13.12 -8.69
N ARG A 64 -0.10 -12.92 -8.40
CA ARG A 64 -0.82 -11.67 -8.62
C ARG A 64 -1.32 -11.13 -7.30
N ASN A 65 -1.15 -9.82 -7.08
CA ASN A 65 -1.58 -9.16 -5.86
C ASN A 65 -2.29 -7.85 -6.20
N ILE A 66 -3.56 -7.76 -5.81
CA ILE A 66 -4.43 -6.60 -5.98
C ILE A 66 -4.65 -5.98 -4.61
N SER A 67 -4.37 -4.68 -4.49
CA SER A 67 -4.60 -3.91 -3.27
C SER A 67 -5.39 -2.63 -3.56
N CYS A 68 -6.31 -2.28 -2.66
CA CYS A 68 -7.22 -1.14 -2.77
C CYS A 68 -7.08 -0.22 -1.56
N CYS A 69 -7.13 1.10 -1.76
CA CYS A 69 -7.09 2.08 -0.68
C CYS A 69 -7.78 3.41 -1.05
N SER A 70 -8.28 4.15 -0.05
CA SER A 70 -9.20 5.29 -0.27
C SER A 70 -8.64 6.63 0.20
N SER A 71 -7.31 6.78 0.28
CA SER A 71 -6.64 8.01 0.71
C SER A 71 -5.75 8.58 -0.40
N ASN A 72 -5.53 9.89 -0.41
CA ASN A 72 -4.72 10.52 -1.46
C ASN A 72 -3.33 9.88 -1.56
N LEU A 73 -2.95 9.47 -2.78
CA LEU A 73 -1.67 8.87 -3.13
C LEU A 73 -1.32 7.62 -2.30
N CYS A 74 -2.32 6.92 -1.75
CA CYS A 74 -2.11 5.76 -0.88
C CYS A 74 -1.49 4.56 -1.62
N ASN A 75 -1.70 4.48 -2.93
CA ASN A 75 -1.16 3.44 -3.79
C ASN A 75 0.31 3.70 -4.17
N THR A 76 1.14 4.19 -3.25
CA THR A 76 2.56 4.47 -3.49
C THR A 76 3.40 3.18 -3.62
N ASN A 77 3.08 2.15 -2.83
CA ASN A 77 3.81 0.89 -2.84
C ASN A 77 3.26 -0.07 -3.90
N ALA A 78 4.13 -0.90 -4.48
CA ALA A 78 3.68 -2.08 -5.22
C ALA A 78 3.19 -3.07 -4.16
N ALA A 79 2.01 -3.65 -4.39
CA ALA A 79 1.39 -4.66 -3.54
C ALA A 79 2.46 -5.72 -3.13
N GLY A 80 2.90 -5.65 -1.87
CA GLY A 80 4.14 -6.26 -1.40
C GLY A 80 4.72 -5.58 -0.16
N SER A 81 4.33 -4.34 0.12
CA SER A 81 4.55 -3.74 1.44
C SER A 81 3.28 -3.88 2.26
N VAL A 82 3.13 -5.00 2.98
CA VAL A 82 2.32 -5.03 4.21
C VAL A 82 3.05 -4.15 5.22
N ARG A 83 3.07 -2.83 4.99
CA ARG A 83 3.50 -1.91 6.03
C ARG A 83 2.26 -1.75 6.89
N SER A 84 2.15 -2.63 7.88
CA SER A 84 1.25 -2.47 9.01
C SER A 84 1.18 -0.98 9.33
N SER A 85 0.03 -0.38 9.11
CA SER A 85 -0.28 0.90 9.72
C SER A 85 -0.36 0.60 11.21
N TYR A 86 0.79 0.60 11.88
CA TYR A 86 0.84 0.83 13.30
C TYR A 86 0.34 2.26 13.46
N GLY A 87 -0.98 2.40 13.59
CA GLY A 87 -1.57 3.59 14.16
C GLY A 87 -0.84 3.84 15.47
N LEU A 88 -0.09 4.93 15.53
CA LEU A 88 0.48 5.45 16.76
C LEU A 88 -0.68 5.90 17.65
N ALA A 89 -1.33 4.94 18.29
CA ALA A 89 -2.26 5.11 19.39
C ALA A 89 -1.79 4.19 20.52
N GLY A 90 -0.63 4.50 21.09
CA GLY A 90 -0.07 3.83 22.26
C GLY A 90 0.44 4.90 23.21
N GLY A 91 -0.26 5.08 24.33
CA GLY A 91 -0.08 6.18 25.26
C GLY A 91 1.33 6.26 25.87
N ILE A 92 1.69 7.49 26.25
CA ILE A 92 2.83 7.76 27.11
C ILE A 92 2.51 7.17 28.49
N ALA A 93 2.94 5.93 28.76
CA ALA A 93 3.09 5.42 30.12
C ALA A 93 4.48 5.88 30.63
N ALA A 94 4.59 7.15 31.01
CA ALA A 94 5.76 7.67 31.72
C ALA A 94 5.46 7.72 33.21
N GLY A 95 5.76 6.62 33.90
CA GLY A 95 5.68 6.49 35.35
C GLY A 95 6.75 5.52 35.81
N VAL A 96 7.99 6.00 35.80
CA VAL A 96 9.18 5.20 35.96
C VAL A 96 9.23 4.58 37.36
N LEU A 97 9.30 3.25 37.40
CA LEU A 97 9.55 2.41 38.57
C LEU A 97 11.02 2.61 39.00
N TRP A 98 11.37 3.82 39.44
CA TRP A 98 12.73 4.28 39.73
C TRP A 98 13.14 4.09 41.19
N THR A 99 12.57 3.12 41.93
CA THR A 99 12.87 2.96 43.36
C THR A 99 13.36 1.57 43.79
N VAL A 100 13.53 0.61 42.87
CA VAL A 100 13.96 -0.75 43.25
C VAL A 100 15.49 -0.93 43.23
N LEU A 101 16.29 0.05 42.80
CA LEU A 101 17.74 -0.12 42.60
C LEU A 101 18.64 0.97 43.22
N HIS A 102 18.18 1.61 44.29
CA HIS A 102 18.98 2.50 45.14
C HIS A 102 18.41 2.33 46.55
N ASN A 103 19.02 1.76 47.58
CA ASN A 103 20.36 1.28 47.92
C ASN A 103 20.10 0.09 48.87
N LYS A 104 20.85 -1.01 48.82
CA LYS A 104 22.09 -1.20 49.59
C LYS A 104 22.06 -0.65 51.01
#